data_AF-A0A7S0H043-F1
#
_entry.id   AF-A0A7S0H043-F1
#
_cell.length_a   1.000
_cell.length_b   1.000
_cell.length_c   1.000
_cell.angle_alpha   90.00
_cell.angle_beta   90.00
_cell.angle_gamma   90.00
#
_symmetry.space_group_name_H-M   'P 1'
#
loop_
_entity.id
_entity.type
_entity.pdbx_description
1 polymer ?
#
loop_
_entity_poly.entity_id
_entity_poly.type
_entity_poly.pdbx_seq_one_letter_code
_entity_poly.pdbx_strand_id
1 'polypeptide(L)'
;MTQIDASAPPRKVQLEDIPVKPGMTKEELAVVFDVADHPTNERSAIALDLYFNALVYANNQGLSLEKTSCLLGIFKATHEKSMAERMTIEKSFGFFKLLALQSSVHRPPYSLGILNFAEMKDMTEYALSTYFRYYKLYQYAFTDLVRMDIRPATPILETPGANAFESLGVAYPKEEWAEKQKELAEKAAEAKARAEEEAAAIEEAEREALLKAEYEAAIPSEVTTKVQEALVASMEAMREQLEEKFAAQEEALLAKIAALEAK
;
A
#
# COMPACT_ATOMS: atom_id res chain seq x y z
N MET A 1 -1.19 -5.93 10.49
CA MET A 1 -2.00 -6.74 9.56
C MET A 1 -2.44 -5.81 8.44
N THR A 2 -1.53 -5.47 7.54
CA THR A 2 -1.75 -4.46 6.50
C THR A 2 -2.47 -5.12 5.34
N GLN A 3 -3.72 -4.71 5.13
CA GLN A 3 -4.54 -5.13 4.00
C GLN A 3 -3.80 -4.79 2.71
N ILE A 4 -3.64 -5.79 1.85
CA ILE A 4 -3.14 -5.62 0.48
C ILE A 4 -4.33 -5.04 -0.28
N ASP A 5 -4.32 -3.72 -0.43
CA ASP A 5 -5.33 -2.98 -1.17
C ASP A 5 -5.30 -3.44 -2.63
N ALA A 6 -6.32 -4.22 -3.02
CA ALA A 6 -6.46 -4.81 -4.36
C ALA A 6 -6.96 -3.79 -5.41
N SER A 7 -7.10 -2.52 -5.02
CA SER A 7 -7.66 -1.43 -5.84
C SER A 7 -6.62 -0.66 -6.67
N ALA A 8 -5.32 -0.80 -6.37
CA ALA A 8 -4.29 -0.11 -7.14
C ALA A 8 -4.10 -0.77 -8.52
N PRO A 9 -4.23 -0.03 -9.65
CA PRO A 9 -3.93 -0.59 -10.97
C PRO A 9 -2.48 -1.09 -10.96
N PRO A 10 -2.18 -2.31 -11.46
CA PRO A 10 -0.81 -2.79 -11.51
C PRO A 10 0.00 -1.77 -12.30
N ARG A 11 0.96 -1.12 -11.62
CA ARG A 11 1.95 -0.24 -12.26
C ARG A 11 2.40 -0.93 -13.54
N LYS A 12 2.32 -0.22 -14.67
CA LYS A 12 2.84 -0.69 -15.95
C LYS A 12 4.29 -1.11 -15.74
N VAL A 13 4.55 -2.41 -15.57
CA VAL A 13 5.90 -2.95 -15.69
C VAL A 13 6.10 -3.04 -17.18
N GLN A 14 6.53 -1.93 -17.79
CA GLN A 14 7.01 -1.97 -19.15
C GLN A 14 8.31 -2.78 -19.09
N LEU A 15 8.23 -4.05 -19.47
CA LEU A 15 9.41 -4.83 -19.79
C LEU A 15 10.02 -4.12 -21.00
N GLU A 16 11.06 -3.32 -20.74
CA GLU A 16 11.82 -2.66 -21.80
C GLU A 16 12.37 -3.74 -22.74
N ASP A 17 12.35 -3.47 -24.05
CA ASP A 17 12.97 -4.35 -25.03
C ASP A 17 14.49 -4.33 -24.83
N ILE A 18 14.98 -5.31 -24.08
CA ILE A 18 16.40 -5.51 -23.85
C ILE A 18 17.05 -5.91 -25.18
N PRO A 19 18.05 -5.17 -25.69
CA PRO A 19 18.73 -5.47 -26.94
C PRO A 19 19.68 -6.66 -26.76
N VAL A 20 19.11 -7.86 -26.69
CA VAL A 20 19.84 -9.12 -26.56
C VAL A 20 20.32 -9.57 -27.94
N LYS A 21 21.47 -10.24 -28.01
CA LYS A 21 21.93 -10.96 -29.21
C LYS A 21 22.27 -12.42 -28.85
N PRO A 22 22.04 -13.39 -29.74
CA PRO A 22 22.49 -14.76 -29.50
C PRO A 22 24.02 -14.80 -29.46
N GLY A 23 24.59 -15.34 -28.38
CA GLY A 23 26.05 -15.39 -28.16
C GLY A 23 26.66 -14.16 -27.48
N MET A 24 25.85 -13.29 -26.87
CA MET A 24 26.32 -12.13 -26.11
C MET A 24 27.31 -12.52 -25.00
N THR A 25 28.42 -11.78 -24.90
CA THR A 25 29.43 -11.98 -23.86
C THR A 25 28.99 -11.37 -22.53
N LYS A 26 29.62 -11.79 -21.43
CA LYS A 26 29.37 -11.22 -20.08
C LYS A 26 29.58 -9.71 -20.03
N GLU A 27 30.56 -9.19 -20.76
CA GLU A 27 30.91 -7.77 -20.79
C GLU A 27 29.83 -6.94 -21.50
N GLU A 28 29.33 -7.40 -22.65
CA GLU A 28 28.23 -6.74 -23.35
C GLU A 28 26.94 -6.73 -22.51
N LEU A 29 26.70 -7.84 -21.80
CA LEU A 29 25.56 -7.96 -20.90
C LEU A 29 25.65 -6.97 -19.73
N ALA A 30 26.86 -6.75 -19.21
CA ALA A 30 27.11 -5.78 -18.15
C ALA A 30 26.69 -4.36 -18.56
N VAL A 31 27.01 -3.97 -19.80
CA VAL A 31 26.65 -2.66 -20.35
C VAL A 31 25.13 -2.51 -20.48
N VAL A 32 24.44 -3.55 -20.95
CA VAL A 32 22.98 -3.51 -21.15
C VAL A 32 22.22 -3.39 -19.83
N PHE A 33 22.71 -4.01 -18.76
CA PHE A 33 22.05 -3.96 -17.46
C PHE A 33 22.55 -2.83 -16.54
N ASP A 34 23.44 -1.97 -17.03
CA ASP A 34 24.09 -0.91 -16.23
C ASP A 34 24.85 -1.48 -15.01
N VAL A 35 25.47 -2.65 -15.20
CA VAL A 35 26.25 -3.38 -14.18
C VAL A 35 27.74 -3.37 -14.57
N ALA A 36 28.23 -2.23 -15.07
CA ALA A 36 29.63 -2.06 -15.46
C ALA A 36 30.59 -2.15 -14.26
N ASP A 37 30.10 -1.92 -13.04
CA ASP A 37 30.86 -1.99 -11.79
C ASP A 37 31.17 -3.42 -11.31
N HIS A 38 30.85 -4.45 -12.10
CA HIS A 38 31.07 -5.84 -11.74
C HIS A 38 32.51 -6.22 -11.31
N PRO A 39 33.62 -5.61 -11.79
CA PRO A 39 34.95 -5.98 -11.28
C PRO A 39 35.24 -5.39 -9.90
N THR A 40 34.54 -4.32 -9.51
CA THR A 40 34.75 -3.60 -8.25
C THR A 40 33.72 -4.01 -7.19
N ASN A 41 32.52 -4.39 -7.60
CA ASN A 41 31.40 -4.72 -6.73
C ASN A 41 30.99 -6.19 -6.89
N GLU A 42 31.18 -6.98 -5.83
CA GLU A 42 30.82 -8.40 -5.82
C GLU A 42 29.31 -8.64 -6.01
N ARG A 43 28.46 -7.75 -5.50
CA ARG A 43 26.99 -7.85 -5.67
C ARG A 43 26.61 -7.74 -7.14
N SER A 44 27.25 -6.79 -7.84
CA SER A 44 27.10 -6.58 -9.27
C SER A 44 27.57 -7.81 -10.08
N ALA A 45 28.68 -8.43 -9.69
CA ALA A 45 29.16 -9.67 -10.31
C ALA A 45 28.16 -10.84 -10.14
N ILE A 46 27.59 -11.00 -8.93
CA ILE A 46 26.59 -12.04 -8.65
C ILE A 46 25.31 -11.84 -9.48
N ALA A 47 24.83 -10.60 -9.60
CA ALA A 47 23.66 -10.29 -10.43
C ALA A 47 23.92 -10.55 -11.92
N LEU A 48 25.11 -10.17 -12.41
CA LEU A 48 25.52 -10.44 -13.79
C LEU A 48 25.57 -11.94 -14.08
N ASP A 49 26.13 -12.74 -13.17
CA ASP A 49 26.16 -14.20 -13.31
C ASP A 49 24.74 -14.80 -13.38
N LEU A 50 23.79 -14.28 -12.60
CA LEU A 50 22.39 -14.67 -12.69
C LEU A 50 21.82 -14.41 -14.10
N TYR A 51 22.01 -13.20 -14.63
CA TYR A 51 21.50 -12.83 -15.96
C TYR A 51 22.19 -13.62 -17.07
N PHE A 52 23.48 -13.86 -16.95
CA PHE A 52 24.24 -14.65 -17.92
C PHE A 52 23.76 -16.12 -17.95
N ASN A 53 23.52 -16.71 -16.78
CA ASN A 53 22.99 -18.08 -16.71
C ASN A 53 21.58 -18.18 -17.32
N ALA A 54 20.74 -17.16 -17.11
CA ALA A 54 19.42 -17.07 -17.73
C ALA A 54 19.51 -16.93 -19.27
N LEU A 55 20.50 -16.19 -19.79
CA LEU A 55 20.79 -16.13 -21.23
C LEU A 55 21.22 -17.48 -21.80
N VAL A 56 22.13 -18.18 -21.13
CA VAL A 56 22.59 -19.51 -21.56
C VAL A 56 21.41 -20.47 -21.60
N TYR A 57 20.52 -20.43 -20.60
CA TYR A 57 19.29 -21.22 -20.61
C TYR A 57 18.40 -20.88 -21.81
N ALA A 58 18.18 -19.59 -22.10
CA ALA A 58 17.36 -19.17 -23.23
C ALA A 58 17.93 -19.62 -24.59
N ASN A 59 19.25 -19.54 -24.75
CA ASN A 59 19.94 -20.05 -25.94
C ASN A 59 19.81 -21.58 -26.07
N ASN A 60 19.93 -22.32 -24.96
CA ASN A 60 19.79 -23.78 -24.97
C ASN A 60 18.37 -24.23 -25.32
N GLN A 61 17.35 -23.46 -24.93
CA GLN A 61 15.95 -23.71 -25.29
C GLN A 61 15.60 -23.22 -26.71
N GLY A 62 16.51 -22.53 -27.40
CA GLY A 62 16.26 -21.98 -28.73
C GLY A 62 15.17 -20.90 -28.75
N LEU A 63 15.04 -20.12 -27.66
CA LEU A 63 14.04 -19.06 -27.56
C LEU A 63 14.30 -17.94 -28.57
N SER A 64 13.22 -17.30 -29.05
CA SER A 64 13.34 -16.11 -29.90
C SER A 64 13.96 -14.93 -29.13
N LEU A 65 14.38 -13.90 -29.87
CA LEU A 65 15.00 -12.73 -29.28
C LEU A 65 14.07 -12.02 -28.29
N GLU A 66 12.81 -11.82 -28.69
CA GLU A 66 11.77 -11.20 -27.87
C GLU A 66 11.50 -12.01 -26.59
N LYS A 67 11.44 -13.33 -26.70
CA LYS A 67 11.24 -14.22 -25.55
C LYS A 67 12.42 -14.19 -24.59
N THR A 68 13.64 -14.13 -25.13
CA THR A 68 14.87 -14.06 -24.34
C THR A 68 14.96 -12.74 -23.59
N SER A 69 14.67 -11.62 -24.27
CA SER A 69 14.56 -10.29 -23.65
C SER A 69 13.52 -10.29 -22.53
N CYS A 70 12.33 -10.83 -22.79
CA CYS A 70 11.26 -10.94 -21.80
C CYS A 70 11.70 -11.78 -20.58
N LEU A 71 12.33 -12.94 -20.79
CA LEU A 71 12.81 -13.82 -19.72
C LEU A 71 13.81 -13.08 -18.83
N LEU A 72 14.80 -12.42 -19.44
CA LEU A 72 15.77 -11.63 -18.69
C LEU A 72 15.13 -10.48 -17.92
N GLY A 73 14.19 -9.78 -18.54
CA GLY A 73 13.45 -8.71 -17.88
C GLY A 73 12.67 -9.21 -16.66
N ILE A 74 12.06 -10.39 -16.73
CA ILE A 74 11.38 -11.02 -15.59
C ILE A 74 12.37 -11.31 -14.46
N PHE A 75 13.54 -11.91 -14.76
CA PHE A 75 14.57 -12.19 -13.76
C PHE A 75 15.14 -10.92 -13.13
N LYS A 76 15.42 -9.89 -13.94
CA LYS A 76 15.89 -8.57 -13.48
C LYS A 76 14.88 -7.95 -12.51
N ALA A 77 13.64 -7.75 -12.97
CA ALA A 77 12.60 -7.12 -12.17
C ALA A 77 12.31 -7.91 -10.89
N THR A 78 12.31 -9.24 -10.96
CA THR A 78 12.13 -10.10 -9.79
C THR A 78 13.28 -9.92 -8.81
N HIS A 79 14.52 -9.95 -9.27
CA HIS A 79 15.70 -9.85 -8.41
C HIS A 79 15.79 -8.48 -7.73
N GLU A 80 15.72 -7.40 -8.50
CA GLU A 80 15.80 -6.03 -7.98
C GLU A 80 14.73 -5.75 -6.92
N LYS A 81 13.47 -6.09 -7.22
CA LYS A 81 12.37 -5.90 -6.27
C LYS A 81 12.53 -6.77 -5.03
N SER A 82 12.93 -8.02 -5.20
CA SER A 82 13.12 -8.97 -4.10
C SER A 82 14.20 -8.52 -3.12
N MET A 83 15.32 -8.01 -3.65
CA MET A 83 16.43 -7.54 -2.84
C MET A 83 16.13 -6.18 -2.19
N ALA A 84 15.50 -5.25 -2.93
CA ALA A 84 15.12 -3.93 -2.42
C ALA A 84 14.11 -4.01 -1.27
N GLU A 85 13.05 -4.81 -1.42
CA GLU A 85 11.98 -4.95 -0.42
C GLU A 85 12.26 -6.06 0.62
N ARG A 86 13.40 -6.78 0.51
CA ARG A 86 13.77 -7.93 1.36
C ARG A 86 12.65 -8.96 1.47
N MET A 87 12.06 -9.32 0.33
CA MET A 87 10.91 -10.23 0.29
C MET A 87 11.28 -11.65 0.72
N THR A 88 10.31 -12.36 1.31
CA THR A 88 10.41 -13.80 1.53
C THR A 88 10.37 -14.56 0.21
N ILE A 89 10.84 -15.82 0.22
CA ILE A 89 10.86 -16.69 -0.97
C ILE A 89 9.46 -16.78 -1.60
N GLU A 90 8.42 -16.97 -0.79
CA GLU A 90 7.03 -17.10 -1.24
C GLU A 90 6.52 -15.83 -1.94
N LYS A 91 6.81 -14.66 -1.38
CA LYS A 91 6.43 -13.37 -1.97
C LYS A 91 7.18 -13.10 -3.27
N SER A 92 8.48 -13.36 -3.28
CA SER A 92 9.32 -13.24 -4.48
C SER A 92 8.84 -14.18 -5.60
N PHE A 93 8.52 -15.43 -5.27
CA PHE A 93 7.97 -16.39 -6.23
C PHE A 93 6.57 -16.02 -6.70
N GLY A 94 5.73 -15.46 -5.82
CA GLY A 94 4.43 -14.89 -6.19
C GLY A 94 4.57 -13.75 -7.21
N PHE A 95 5.55 -12.87 -7.00
CA PHE A 95 5.85 -11.78 -7.94
C PHE A 95 6.39 -12.30 -9.28
N PHE A 96 7.31 -13.27 -9.26
CA PHE A 96 7.79 -13.95 -10.46
C PHE A 96 6.64 -14.58 -11.26
N LYS A 97 5.75 -15.31 -10.59
CA LYS A 97 4.55 -15.91 -11.22
C LYS A 97 3.65 -14.86 -11.85
N LEU A 98 3.44 -13.74 -11.16
CA LEU A 98 2.62 -12.64 -11.67
C LEU A 98 3.22 -12.09 -12.97
N LEU A 99 4.53 -11.80 -13.00
CA LEU A 99 5.22 -11.34 -14.21
C LEU A 99 5.18 -12.38 -15.34
N ALA A 100 5.42 -13.64 -15.02
CA ALA A 100 5.32 -14.73 -15.99
C ALA A 100 3.92 -14.81 -16.61
N LEU A 101 2.86 -14.75 -15.81
CA LEU A 101 1.47 -14.75 -16.28
C LEU A 101 1.16 -13.53 -17.15
N GLN A 102 1.60 -12.33 -16.74
CA GLN A 102 1.42 -11.12 -17.53
C GLN A 102 2.09 -11.21 -18.89
N SER A 103 3.28 -11.80 -18.96
CA SER A 103 4.01 -11.94 -20.23
C SER A 103 3.41 -12.99 -21.18
N SER A 104 2.57 -13.91 -20.69
CA SER A 104 1.97 -14.97 -21.49
C SER A 104 0.54 -14.68 -21.93
N VAL A 105 -0.24 -13.96 -21.13
CA VAL A 105 -1.61 -13.59 -21.51
C VAL A 105 -1.58 -12.42 -22.48
N HIS A 106 -2.20 -12.57 -23.65
CA HIS A 106 -2.40 -11.47 -24.58
C HIS A 106 -3.56 -10.58 -24.10
N ARG A 107 -3.25 -9.39 -23.58
CA ARG A 107 -4.24 -8.41 -23.13
C ARG A 107 -3.80 -6.99 -23.52
N PRO A 108 -4.05 -6.57 -24.77
CA PRO A 108 -3.84 -5.17 -25.17
C PRO A 108 -4.66 -4.25 -24.23
N PRO A 109 -4.14 -3.11 -23.72
CA PRO A 109 -2.84 -2.44 -23.95
C PRO A 109 -1.69 -2.85 -22.99
N TYR A 110 -1.86 -3.89 -22.17
CA TYR A 110 -0.95 -4.20 -21.05
C TYR A 110 0.06 -5.31 -21.34
N SER A 111 -0.27 -6.27 -22.21
CA SER A 111 0.61 -7.41 -22.49
C SER A 111 0.40 -7.99 -23.89
N LEU A 112 1.51 -8.38 -24.53
CA LEU A 112 1.52 -8.92 -25.90
C LEU A 112 1.43 -10.46 -25.97
N GLY A 113 1.56 -11.17 -24.84
CA GLY A 113 1.50 -12.64 -24.83
C GLY A 113 2.68 -13.30 -25.54
N ILE A 114 3.90 -12.89 -25.18
CA ILE A 114 5.15 -13.27 -25.85
C ILE A 114 5.54 -14.73 -25.54
N LEU A 115 5.25 -15.20 -24.32
CA LEU A 115 5.59 -16.55 -23.86
C LEU A 115 4.43 -17.53 -24.01
N ASN A 116 4.71 -18.72 -24.53
CA ASN A 116 3.76 -19.81 -24.58
C ASN A 116 3.64 -20.51 -23.21
N PHE A 117 2.54 -21.23 -22.98
CA PHE A 117 2.29 -21.94 -21.72
C PHE A 117 3.36 -23.01 -21.40
N ALA A 118 3.80 -23.76 -22.43
CA ALA A 118 4.88 -24.75 -22.27
C ALA A 118 6.19 -24.08 -21.84
N GLU A 119 6.58 -23.00 -22.53
CA GLU A 119 7.80 -22.24 -22.24
C GLU A 119 7.75 -21.60 -20.84
N MET A 120 6.58 -21.13 -20.40
CA MET A 120 6.38 -20.62 -19.04
C MET A 120 6.61 -21.72 -17.99
N LYS A 121 6.10 -22.93 -18.22
CA LYS A 121 6.28 -24.05 -17.31
C LYS A 121 7.76 -24.40 -17.17
N ASP A 122 8.46 -24.53 -18.30
CA ASP A 122 9.89 -24.87 -18.32
C ASP A 122 10.73 -23.76 -17.67
N MET A 123 10.42 -22.49 -17.96
CA MET A 123 11.02 -21.33 -17.30
C MET A 123 10.81 -21.34 -15.79
N THR A 124 9.62 -21.72 -15.33
CA THR A 124 9.30 -21.78 -13.88
C THR A 124 10.08 -22.89 -13.20
N GLU A 125 10.21 -24.06 -13.84
CA GLU A 125 11.03 -25.17 -13.35
C GLU A 125 12.52 -24.81 -13.30
N TYR A 126 13.01 -24.11 -14.33
CA TYR A 126 14.36 -23.55 -14.34
C TYR A 126 14.57 -22.55 -13.20
N ALA A 127 13.65 -21.61 -12.99
CA ALA A 127 13.74 -20.62 -11.91
C ALA A 127 13.74 -21.29 -10.53
N LEU A 128 12.94 -22.34 -10.33
CA LEU A 128 12.88 -23.10 -9.08
C LEU A 128 14.18 -23.86 -8.81
N SER A 129 14.74 -24.51 -9.83
CA SER A 129 15.95 -25.33 -9.69
C SER A 129 17.24 -24.52 -9.51
N THR A 130 17.27 -23.28 -10.02
CA THR A 130 18.44 -22.40 -9.98
C THR A 130 18.26 -21.23 -9.00
N TYR A 131 17.49 -20.21 -9.37
CA TYR A 131 17.36 -18.97 -8.62
C TYR A 131 16.73 -19.17 -7.24
N PHE A 132 15.56 -19.79 -7.16
CA PHE A 132 14.84 -19.94 -5.89
C PHE A 132 15.46 -20.99 -4.96
N ARG A 133 16.16 -22.00 -5.50
CA ARG A 133 16.96 -22.94 -4.72
C ARG A 133 18.03 -22.24 -3.89
N TYR A 134 18.68 -21.22 -4.46
CA TYR A 134 19.75 -20.46 -3.81
C TYR A 134 19.30 -19.08 -3.31
N TYR A 135 17.99 -18.83 -3.19
CA TYR A 135 17.45 -17.51 -2.84
C TYR A 135 18.02 -16.94 -1.53
N LYS A 136 18.24 -17.78 -0.52
CA LYS A 136 18.82 -17.35 0.76
C LYS A 136 20.24 -16.82 0.62
N LEU A 137 21.02 -17.33 -0.34
CA LEU A 137 22.38 -16.84 -0.61
C LEU A 137 22.33 -15.44 -1.24
N TYR A 138 21.41 -15.23 -2.19
CA TYR A 138 21.15 -13.89 -2.73
C TYR A 138 20.70 -12.94 -1.62
N GLN A 139 19.73 -13.36 -0.80
CA GLN A 139 19.26 -12.53 0.32
C GLN A 139 20.42 -12.12 1.25
N TYR A 140 21.32 -13.03 1.56
CA TYR A 140 22.49 -12.74 2.40
C TYR A 140 23.49 -11.78 1.73
N ALA A 141 23.83 -11.99 0.44
CA ALA A 141 24.80 -11.16 -0.27
C ALA A 141 24.32 -9.71 -0.46
N PHE A 142 23.01 -9.53 -0.67
CA PHE A 142 22.40 -8.23 -0.94
C PHE A 142 21.86 -7.54 0.33
N THR A 143 21.82 -8.23 1.48
CA THR A 143 21.56 -7.55 2.75
C THR A 143 22.74 -6.68 3.15
N ASP A 144 22.45 -5.42 3.51
CA ASP A 144 23.46 -4.54 4.09
C ASP A 144 23.82 -4.99 5.50
N LEU A 145 25.10 -5.28 5.69
CA LEU A 145 25.67 -5.65 6.97
C LEU A 145 25.77 -4.40 7.85
N VAL A 146 24.83 -4.23 8.76
CA VAL A 146 24.93 -3.20 9.80
C VAL A 146 25.88 -3.71 10.89
N ARG A 147 27.14 -3.27 10.84
CA ARG A 147 28.08 -3.49 11.95
C ARG A 147 27.81 -2.47 13.05
N MET A 148 27.41 -2.97 14.22
CA MET A 148 27.30 -2.15 15.43
C MET A 148 28.62 -2.24 16.19
N ASP A 149 29.41 -1.17 16.15
CA ASP A 149 30.61 -1.04 16.96
C ASP A 149 30.22 -0.56 18.37
N ILE A 150 30.13 -1.50 19.31
CA ILE A 150 29.85 -1.19 20.71
C ILE A 150 31.16 -0.75 21.37
N ARG A 151 31.29 0.55 21.62
CA ARG A 151 32.35 1.08 22.47
C ARG A 151 31.78 1.27 23.87
N PRO A 152 32.36 0.67 24.92
CA PRO A 152 31.93 0.96 26.28
C PRO A 152 32.15 2.45 26.53
N ALA A 153 31.09 3.16 26.88
CA ALA A 153 31.22 4.53 27.35
C ALA A 153 32.10 4.49 28.60
N THR A 154 33.09 5.38 28.66
CA THR A 154 33.82 5.63 29.91
C THR A 154 32.77 5.91 30.99
N PRO A 155 32.82 5.27 32.16
CA PRO A 155 31.82 5.50 33.19
C PRO A 155 31.84 6.98 33.57
N ILE A 156 30.84 7.71 33.08
CA ILE A 156 30.56 9.06 33.56
C ILE A 156 29.96 8.80 34.93
N LEU A 157 30.70 9.14 35.98
CA LEU A 157 30.10 9.27 37.29
C LEU A 157 29.15 10.46 37.19
N GLU A 158 27.90 10.17 36.85
CA GLU A 158 26.78 11.11 36.90
C GLU A 158 26.58 11.47 38.38
N THR A 159 27.46 12.32 38.91
CA THR A 159 27.17 13.01 40.16
C THR A 159 26.00 13.92 39.82
N PRO A 160 24.84 13.75 40.47
CA PRO A 160 23.76 14.71 40.35
C PRO A 160 24.38 16.09 40.54
N GLY A 161 24.20 16.98 39.55
CA GLY A 161 24.73 18.34 39.66
C GLY A 161 24.33 18.93 41.01
N ALA A 162 25.08 19.91 41.53
CA ALA A 162 24.85 20.46 42.87
C ALA A 162 23.39 20.93 43.13
N ASN A 163 22.58 21.05 42.07
CA ASN A 163 21.18 21.48 42.06
C ASN A 163 20.19 20.41 41.54
N ALA A 164 20.62 19.16 41.32
CA ALA A 164 19.76 18.10 40.78
C ALA A 164 18.67 17.66 41.77
N PHE A 165 18.91 17.91 43.06
CA PHE A 165 17.90 17.81 44.09
C PHE A 165 17.67 19.19 44.67
N GLU A 166 16.41 19.62 44.74
CA GLU A 166 16.03 20.71 45.61
C GLU A 166 16.45 20.34 47.04
N SER A 167 16.99 21.31 47.78
CA SER A 167 17.39 21.07 49.17
C SER A 167 16.24 20.43 49.94
N LEU A 168 16.51 19.39 50.75
CA LEU A 168 15.54 18.72 51.61
C LEU A 168 14.72 19.67 52.53
N GLY A 169 15.08 20.96 52.59
CA GLY A 169 14.39 22.00 53.33
C GLY A 169 13.03 22.44 52.77
N VAL A 170 12.61 21.97 51.58
CA VAL A 170 11.27 22.24 51.01
C VAL A 170 10.48 20.93 50.89
N ALA A 171 10.36 20.19 52.00
CA ALA A 171 9.48 19.04 52.04
C ALA A 171 8.03 19.49 52.23
N TYR A 172 7.11 19.02 51.37
CA TYR A 172 5.68 19.14 51.63
C TYR A 172 5.33 18.37 52.91
N PRO A 173 4.51 18.93 53.82
CA PRO A 173 3.87 18.16 54.87
C PRO A 173 3.20 16.90 54.30
N LYS A 174 3.24 15.80 55.07
CA LYS A 174 2.73 14.48 54.64
C LYS A 174 1.25 14.53 54.20
N GLU A 175 0.50 15.45 54.77
CA GLU A 175 -0.93 15.68 54.48
C GLU A 175 -1.12 16.35 53.12
N GLU A 176 -0.41 17.44 52.84
CA GLU A 176 -0.44 18.13 51.52
C GLU A 176 0.03 17.22 50.38
N TRP A 177 1.02 16.35 50.65
CA TRP A 177 1.47 15.35 49.69
C TRP A 177 0.39 14.30 49.40
N ALA A 178 -0.31 13.83 50.43
CA ALA A 178 -1.40 12.87 50.28
C ALA A 178 -2.58 13.46 49.49
N GLU A 179 -2.88 14.75 49.67
CA GLU A 179 -3.90 15.46 48.90
C GLU A 179 -3.52 15.58 47.42
N LYS A 180 -2.28 16.01 47.12
CA LYS A 180 -1.79 16.07 45.73
C LYS A 180 -1.79 14.71 45.04
N GLN A 181 -1.44 13.64 45.76
CA GLN A 181 -1.48 12.27 45.23
C GLN A 181 -2.91 11.81 44.94
N LYS A 182 -3.88 12.18 45.79
CA LYS A 182 -5.30 11.91 45.55
C LYS A 182 -5.84 12.68 44.36
N GLU A 183 -5.51 13.97 44.23
CA GLU A 183 -5.92 14.80 43.08
C GLU A 183 -5.35 14.25 41.76
N LEU A 184 -4.09 13.79 41.77
CA LEU A 184 -3.45 13.18 40.60
C LEU A 184 -4.11 11.84 40.23
N ALA A 185 -4.46 11.03 41.24
CA ALA A 185 -5.15 9.76 41.04
C ALA A 185 -6.59 9.95 40.53
N GLU A 186 -7.29 10.98 41.01
CA GLU A 186 -8.64 11.34 40.54
C GLU A 186 -8.61 11.82 39.09
N LYS A 187 -7.67 12.71 38.74
CA LYS A 187 -7.44 13.14 37.34
C LYS A 187 -7.06 11.98 36.42
N ALA A 188 -6.25 11.04 36.90
CA ALA A 188 -5.89 9.85 36.14
C ALA A 188 -7.08 8.89 35.97
N ALA A 189 -7.93 8.76 36.98
CA ALA A 189 -9.15 7.96 36.92
C ALA A 189 -10.19 8.58 35.98
N GLU A 190 -10.38 9.91 36.02
CA GLU A 190 -11.25 10.65 35.11
C GLU A 190 -10.76 10.56 33.65
N ALA A 191 -9.46 10.72 33.42
CA ALA A 191 -8.87 10.54 32.09
C ALA A 191 -9.04 9.10 31.57
N LYS A 192 -8.93 8.10 32.45
CA LYS A 192 -9.16 6.69 32.09
C LYS A 192 -10.63 6.40 31.80
N ALA A 193 -11.55 6.93 32.61
CA ALA A 193 -13.00 6.78 32.40
C ALA A 193 -13.44 7.44 31.08
N ARG A 194 -12.93 8.64 30.78
CA ARG A 194 -13.18 9.33 29.51
C ARG A 194 -12.63 8.55 28.31
N ALA A 195 -11.44 7.96 28.43
CA ALA A 195 -10.88 7.13 27.37
C ALA A 195 -11.67 5.82 27.15
N GLU A 196 -12.19 5.23 28.24
CA GLU A 196 -13.06 4.04 28.16
C GLU A 196 -14.44 4.37 27.55
N GLU A 197 -15.03 5.53 27.86
CA GLU A 197 -16.26 6.03 27.23
C GLU A 197 -16.08 6.36 25.74
N GLU A 198 -14.98 7.05 25.38
CA GLU A 198 -14.65 7.34 23.98
C GLU A 198 -14.42 6.04 23.18
N ALA A 199 -13.79 5.02 23.78
CA ALA A 199 -13.62 3.71 23.15
C ALA A 199 -14.96 2.97 22.97
N ALA A 200 -15.84 3.00 23.98
CA ALA A 200 -17.17 2.39 23.90
C ALA A 200 -18.05 3.05 22.82
N ALA A 201 -17.98 4.38 22.68
CA ALA A 201 -18.72 5.12 21.65
C ALA A 201 -18.22 4.77 20.22
N ILE A 202 -16.91 4.54 20.05
CA ILE A 202 -16.35 4.10 18.77
C ILE A 202 -16.84 2.68 18.43
N GLU A 203 -16.80 1.74 19.39
CA GLU A 203 -17.31 0.38 19.16
C GLU A 203 -18.82 0.35 18.87
N GLU A 204 -19.62 1.19 19.52
CA GLU A 204 -21.07 1.29 19.28
C GLU A 204 -21.35 1.86 17.88
N ALA A 205 -20.63 2.92 17.48
CA ALA A 205 -20.75 3.48 16.13
C ALA A 205 -20.34 2.49 15.03
N GLU A 206 -19.31 1.67 15.26
CA GLU A 206 -18.91 0.60 14.34
C GLU A 206 -20.00 -0.48 14.22
N ARG A 207 -20.64 -0.87 15.34
CA ARG A 207 -21.77 -1.82 15.33
C ARG A 207 -22.99 -1.27 14.61
N GLU A 208 -23.34 0.00 14.83
CA GLU A 208 -24.44 0.65 14.13
C GLU A 208 -24.17 0.77 12.62
N ALA A 209 -22.93 1.07 12.23
CA ALA A 209 -22.54 1.12 10.83
C ALA A 209 -22.64 -0.25 10.14
N LEU A 210 -22.26 -1.33 10.83
CA LEU A 210 -22.42 -2.70 10.32
C LEU A 210 -23.90 -3.08 10.18
N LEU A 211 -24.72 -2.83 11.21
CA LEU A 211 -26.15 -3.11 11.17
C LEU A 211 -26.84 -2.33 10.04
N LYS A 212 -26.46 -1.06 9.84
CA LYS A 212 -26.96 -0.22 8.77
C LYS A 212 -26.56 -0.75 7.39
N ALA A 213 -25.31 -1.18 7.22
CA ALA A 213 -24.83 -1.77 5.95
C ALA A 213 -25.53 -3.11 5.65
N GLU A 214 -25.76 -3.95 6.65
CA GLU A 214 -26.53 -5.19 6.51
C GLU A 214 -27.99 -4.91 6.12
N TYR A 215 -28.63 -3.93 6.75
CA TYR A 215 -29.98 -3.51 6.40
C TYR A 215 -30.04 -2.96 4.96
N GLU A 216 -29.10 -2.09 4.58
CA GLU A 216 -29.01 -1.54 3.22
C GLU A 216 -28.80 -2.62 2.15
N ALA A 217 -28.00 -3.66 2.44
CA ALA A 217 -27.80 -4.78 1.53
C ALA A 217 -29.02 -5.73 1.46
N ALA A 218 -29.83 -5.80 2.53
CA ALA A 218 -31.01 -6.65 2.60
C ALA A 218 -32.25 -6.04 1.91
N ILE A 219 -32.25 -4.74 1.61
CA ILE A 219 -33.35 -4.11 0.88
C ILE A 219 -33.30 -4.55 -0.60
N PRO A 220 -34.35 -5.22 -1.11
CA PRO A 220 -34.41 -5.60 -2.52
C PRO A 220 -34.37 -4.35 -3.41
N SER A 221 -33.56 -4.40 -4.49
CA SER A 221 -33.38 -3.27 -5.42
C SER A 221 -34.70 -2.79 -6.07
N GLU A 222 -35.71 -3.64 -6.11
CA GLU A 222 -37.07 -3.32 -6.60
C GLU A 222 -37.85 -2.38 -5.68
N VAL A 223 -37.56 -2.37 -4.37
CA VAL A 223 -38.22 -1.48 -3.40
C VAL A 223 -37.54 -0.12 -3.43
N THR A 224 -36.21 -0.07 -3.53
CA THR A 224 -35.46 1.20 -3.63
C THR A 224 -35.85 2.01 -4.87
N THR A 225 -36.06 1.36 -6.01
CA THR A 225 -36.45 2.05 -7.26
C THR A 225 -37.87 2.61 -7.17
N LYS A 226 -38.84 1.84 -6.68
CA LYS A 226 -40.23 2.30 -6.49
C LYS A 226 -40.33 3.44 -5.47
N VAL A 227 -39.54 3.39 -4.40
CA VAL A 227 -39.50 4.47 -3.39
C VAL A 227 -38.85 5.73 -3.97
N GLN A 228 -37.78 5.61 -4.77
CA GLN A 228 -37.17 6.74 -5.46
C GLN A 228 -38.13 7.40 -6.46
N GLU A 229 -38.84 6.61 -7.26
CA GLU A 229 -39.84 7.11 -8.21
C GLU A 229 -41.00 7.83 -7.51
N ALA A 230 -41.51 7.26 -6.40
CA ALA A 230 -42.55 7.91 -5.60
C ALA A 230 -42.06 9.19 -4.91
N LEU A 231 -40.80 9.23 -4.47
CA LEU A 231 -40.20 10.42 -3.87
C LEU A 231 -40.05 11.54 -4.91
N VAL A 232 -39.56 11.23 -6.11
CA VAL A 232 -39.44 12.20 -7.22
C VAL A 232 -40.82 12.77 -7.57
N ALA A 233 -41.83 11.91 -7.73
CA ALA A 233 -43.20 12.35 -7.99
C ALA A 233 -43.75 13.23 -6.85
N SER A 234 -43.46 12.91 -5.59
CA SER A 234 -43.88 13.72 -4.44
C SER A 234 -43.15 15.08 -4.37
N MET A 235 -41.88 15.13 -4.78
CA MET A 235 -41.10 16.37 -4.82
C MET A 235 -41.56 17.27 -5.98
N GLU A 236 -41.95 16.70 -7.11
CA GLU A 236 -42.54 17.43 -8.23
C GLU A 236 -43.90 18.00 -7.86
N ALA A 237 -44.79 17.19 -7.27
CA ALA A 237 -46.07 17.68 -6.76
C ALA A 237 -45.91 18.78 -5.68
N MET A 238 -44.90 18.66 -4.82
CA MET A 238 -44.59 19.70 -3.83
C MET A 238 -44.06 20.98 -4.48
N ARG A 239 -43.28 20.88 -5.56
CA ARG A 239 -42.81 22.04 -6.34
C ARG A 239 -43.96 22.76 -7.03
N GLU A 240 -44.88 22.03 -7.67
CA GLU A 240 -46.06 22.62 -8.30
C GLU A 240 -46.95 23.33 -7.26
N GLN A 241 -47.19 22.70 -6.10
CA GLN A 241 -47.94 23.35 -5.01
C GLN A 241 -47.24 24.59 -4.45
N LEU A 242 -45.90 24.64 -4.48
CA LEU A 242 -45.14 25.82 -4.09
C LEU A 242 -45.27 26.92 -5.14
N GLU A 243 -45.14 26.60 -6.43
CA GLU A 243 -45.29 27.55 -7.53
C GLU A 243 -46.69 28.16 -7.57
N GLU A 244 -47.75 27.38 -7.36
CA GLU A 244 -49.12 27.90 -7.23
C GLU A 244 -49.28 28.84 -6.03
N LYS A 245 -48.69 28.47 -4.88
CA LYS A 245 -48.70 29.34 -3.70
C LYS A 245 -47.89 30.62 -3.91
N PHE A 246 -46.77 30.56 -4.62
CA PHE A 246 -45.97 31.73 -4.96
C PHE A 246 -46.72 32.64 -5.94
N ALA A 247 -47.35 32.09 -6.98
CA ALA A 247 -48.17 32.87 -7.93
C ALA A 247 -49.36 33.55 -7.23
N ALA A 248 -50.08 32.84 -6.36
CA ALA A 248 -51.18 33.42 -5.58
C ALA A 248 -50.71 34.53 -4.62
N GLN A 249 -49.51 34.39 -4.05
CA GLN A 249 -48.89 35.44 -3.24
C GLN A 249 -48.48 36.65 -4.08
N GLU A 250 -47.95 36.45 -5.29
CA GLU A 250 -47.60 37.52 -6.23
C GLU A 250 -48.84 38.30 -6.69
N GLU A 251 -49.93 37.63 -7.05
CA GLU A 251 -51.20 38.29 -7.41
C GLU A 251 -51.79 39.08 -6.23
N ALA A 252 -51.74 38.53 -5.02
CA ALA A 252 -52.19 39.23 -3.82
C ALA A 252 -51.34 40.47 -3.50
N LEU A 253 -50.03 40.41 -3.80
CA LEU A 253 -49.13 41.56 -3.66
C LEU A 253 -49.39 42.60 -4.76
N LEU A 254 -49.61 42.20 -6.02
CA LEU A 254 -49.95 43.10 -7.12
C LEU A 254 -51.30 43.79 -6.90
N ALA A 255 -52.32 43.10 -6.40
CA ALA A 255 -53.60 43.69 -6.03
C ALA A 255 -53.46 44.72 -4.89
N LYS A 256 -52.58 44.47 -3.91
CA LYS A 256 -52.24 45.46 -2.87
C LYS A 256 -51.52 46.68 -3.43
N ILE A 257 -50.63 46.50 -4.41
CA ILE A 257 -49.94 47.61 -5.09
C ILE A 257 -50.94 48.46 -5.89
N ALA A 258 -51.82 47.84 -6.68
CA ALA A 258 -52.85 48.55 -7.45
C ALA A 258 -53.85 49.33 -6.56
N ALA A 259 -54.22 48.77 -5.40
CA ALA A 259 -55.06 49.47 -4.42
C ALA A 259 -54.35 50.67 -3.75
N LEU A 260 -53.02 50.66 -3.69
CA LEU A 260 -52.22 51.78 -3.20
C LEU A 260 -52.00 52.87 -4.27
N GLU A 261 -51.99 52.51 -5.56
CA GLU A 261 -51.85 53.45 -6.68
C GLU A 261 -53.17 54.17 -7.06
N ALA A 262 -54.34 53.61 -6.71
CA ALA A 262 -55.66 54.19 -6.97
C ALA A 262 -56.13 55.21 -5.90
N LYS A 263 -55.26 55.60 -4.98
CA LYS A 263 -55.54 56.50 -3.86
C LYS A 263 -54.64 57.73 -3.91
#